data_AF-T0HI80-F1
#
_entry.id   AF-T0HI80-F1
#
_cell.length_a   1.000
_cell.length_b   1.000
_cell.length_c   1.000
_cell.angle_alpha   90.00
_cell.angle_beta   90.00
_cell.angle_gamma   90.00
#
_symmetry.space_group_name_H-M   'P 1'
#
loop_
_entity.id
_entity.type
_entity.pdbx_description
1 polymer ?
#
loop_
_entity_poly.entity_id
_entity_poly.type
_entity_poly.pdbx_seq_one_letter_code
_entity_poly.pdbx_strand_id
1 'polypeptide(L)'
;MACGVVTGAINSLPAPPAAVADSTVLDEQGALAAELAYKAARVAVETSVDAGLIKGATAAKIAKLDQRAFTALGVVRKAYAAGNATSYASALVAARAAISDLLTLTGKTGA
;
A
#
# COMPACT_ATOMS: atom_id res chain seq x y z
N MET A 1 46.92 -31.92 10.48
CA MET A 1 46.53 -30.60 9.96
C MET A 1 45.18 -30.75 9.29
N ALA A 2 44.10 -30.35 9.96
CA ALA A 2 42.75 -30.38 9.43
C ALA A 2 42.29 -28.93 9.25
N CYS A 3 41.96 -28.56 8.01
CA CYS A 3 41.38 -27.27 7.66
C CYS A 3 39.92 -27.28 8.15
N GLY A 4 39.65 -26.52 9.22
CA GLY A 4 38.30 -26.36 9.75
C GLY A 4 37.43 -25.58 8.77
N VAL A 5 36.35 -26.19 8.31
CA VAL A 5 35.35 -25.52 7.48
C VAL A 5 34.61 -24.53 8.38
N VAL A 6 34.82 -23.23 8.16
CA VAL A 6 34.05 -22.16 8.79
C VAL A 6 32.68 -22.11 8.12
N THR A 7 31.74 -22.92 8.62
CA THR A 7 30.33 -22.97 8.18
C THR A 7 29.47 -21.81 8.72
N GLY A 8 30.09 -20.69 9.14
CA GLY A 8 29.40 -19.56 9.78
C GLY A 8 29.11 -18.34 8.91
N ALA A 9 29.73 -18.19 7.74
CA ALA A 9 29.74 -16.90 7.02
C ALA A 9 28.85 -16.81 5.77
N ILE A 10 28.30 -17.93 5.28
CA ILE A 10 27.62 -18.00 3.96
C ILE A 10 26.20 -17.40 3.93
N ASN A 11 25.61 -17.07 5.10
CA ASN A 11 24.26 -16.50 5.19
C ASN A 11 24.21 -14.97 5.36
N SER A 12 25.33 -14.25 5.18
CA SER A 12 25.36 -12.80 5.40
C SER A 12 26.02 -12.00 4.29
N LEU A 13 26.16 -12.56 3.09
CA LEU A 13 26.61 -11.77 1.95
C LEU A 13 25.51 -10.75 1.62
N PRO A 14 25.81 -9.43 1.64
CA PRO A 14 24.85 -8.42 1.24
C PRO A 14 24.42 -8.70 -0.20
N ALA A 15 23.14 -8.49 -0.48
CA ALA A 15 22.59 -8.68 -1.82
C ALA A 15 23.43 -7.91 -2.85
N PRO A 16 23.69 -8.48 -4.05
CA PRO A 16 24.46 -7.78 -5.06
C PRO A 16 23.74 -6.47 -5.45
N PRO A 17 24.47 -5.41 -5.82
CA PRO A 17 23.87 -4.09 -6.10
C PRO A 17 22.72 -4.14 -7.11
N ALA A 18 22.79 -5.00 -8.11
CA ALA A 18 21.71 -5.20 -9.09
C ALA A 18 20.41 -5.71 -8.44
N ALA A 19 20.49 -6.67 -7.51
CA ALA A 19 19.31 -7.20 -6.83
C ALA A 19 18.67 -6.16 -5.89
N VAL A 20 19.47 -5.28 -5.28
CA VAL A 20 18.98 -4.14 -4.49
C VAL A 20 18.33 -3.10 -5.40
N ALA A 21 18.91 -2.81 -6.56
CA ALA A 21 18.32 -1.90 -7.55
C ALA A 21 16.97 -2.44 -8.05
N ASP A 22 16.89 -3.72 -8.42
CA ASP A 22 15.65 -4.36 -8.87
C ASP A 22 14.56 -4.32 -7.79
N SER A 23 14.90 -4.57 -6.53
CA SER A 23 13.94 -4.45 -5.43
C SER A 23 13.46 -3.01 -5.24
N THR A 24 14.35 -2.02 -5.37
CA THR A 24 13.95 -0.61 -5.28
C THR A 24 13.01 -0.16 -6.40
N VAL A 25 13.20 -0.66 -7.62
CA VAL A 25 12.28 -0.39 -8.74
C VAL A 25 10.93 -1.04 -8.49
N LEU A 26 10.90 -2.29 -8.04
CA LEU A 26 9.65 -2.98 -7.72
C LEU A 26 8.91 -2.28 -6.57
N ASP A 27 9.63 -1.83 -5.56
CA ASP A 27 9.06 -1.07 -4.45
C ASP A 27 8.43 0.24 -4.95
N GLU A 28 9.11 0.98 -5.84
CA GLU A 28 8.56 2.18 -6.47
C GLU A 28 7.25 1.89 -7.20
N GLN A 29 7.20 0.81 -7.99
CA GLN A 29 5.96 0.38 -8.65
C GLN A 29 4.87 0.05 -7.64
N GLY A 30 5.21 -0.54 -6.49
CA GLY A 30 4.27 -0.78 -5.40
C GLY A 30 3.65 0.49 -4.84
N ALA A 31 4.45 1.55 -4.65
CA ALA A 31 3.98 2.84 -4.15
C ALA A 31 3.04 3.49 -5.18
N LEU A 32 3.47 3.55 -6.43
CA LEU A 32 2.70 4.11 -7.53
C LEU A 32 1.37 3.37 -7.74
N ALA A 33 1.38 2.04 -7.67
CA ALA A 33 0.17 1.22 -7.76
C ALA A 33 -0.81 1.51 -6.61
N ALA A 34 -0.32 1.67 -5.38
CA ALA A 34 -1.16 2.04 -4.23
C ALA A 34 -1.78 3.44 -4.42
N GLU A 35 -1.02 4.40 -4.93
CA GLU A 35 -1.56 5.74 -5.24
C GLU A 35 -2.63 5.70 -6.33
N LEU A 36 -2.38 4.96 -7.41
CA LEU A 36 -3.33 4.80 -8.50
C LEU A 36 -4.62 4.15 -8.02
N ALA A 37 -4.52 3.10 -7.20
CA ALA A 37 -5.68 2.40 -6.64
C ALA A 37 -6.53 3.33 -5.76
N TYR A 38 -5.90 4.17 -4.94
CA TYR A 38 -6.63 5.18 -4.14
C TYR A 38 -7.31 6.23 -5.02
N LYS A 39 -6.63 6.74 -6.05
CA LYS A 39 -7.25 7.68 -7.01
C LYS A 39 -8.46 7.05 -7.70
N ALA A 40 -8.36 5.79 -8.13
CA ALA A 40 -9.48 5.06 -8.70
C ALA A 40 -10.62 4.89 -7.69
N ALA A 41 -10.33 4.58 -6.43
CA ALA A 41 -11.34 4.49 -5.38
C ALA A 41 -12.06 5.82 -5.12
N ARG A 42 -11.32 6.93 -5.12
CA ARG A 42 -11.88 8.29 -5.04
C ARG A 42 -12.84 8.60 -6.18
N VAL A 43 -12.44 8.31 -7.42
CA VAL A 43 -13.30 8.49 -8.60
C VAL A 43 -14.57 7.65 -8.48
N ALA A 44 -14.47 6.39 -8.03
CA ALA A 44 -15.65 5.55 -7.80
C ALA A 44 -16.58 6.15 -6.72
N VAL A 45 -16.02 6.63 -5.60
CA VAL A 45 -16.79 7.29 -4.54
C VAL A 45 -17.51 8.53 -5.07
N GLU A 46 -16.80 9.41 -5.77
CA GLU A 46 -17.36 10.65 -6.33
C GLU A 46 -18.48 10.34 -7.33
N THR A 47 -18.25 9.38 -8.23
CA THR A 47 -19.26 8.90 -9.19
C THR A 47 -20.50 8.34 -8.47
N SER A 48 -20.32 7.58 -7.38
CA SER A 48 -21.43 7.04 -6.59
C SER A 48 -22.18 8.12 -5.77
N VAL A 49 -21.52 9.20 -5.37
CA VAL A 49 -22.17 10.38 -4.77
C VAL A 49 -23.01 11.10 -5.82
N ASP A 50 -22.44 11.37 -6.99
CA ASP A 50 -23.11 12.07 -8.09
C ASP A 50 -24.31 11.26 -8.64
N ALA A 51 -24.19 9.94 -8.69
CA ALA A 51 -25.29 9.02 -9.01
C ALA A 51 -26.36 8.93 -7.89
N GLY A 52 -26.13 9.60 -6.75
CA GLY A 52 -27.06 9.64 -5.63
C GLY A 52 -27.14 8.35 -4.81
N LEU A 53 -26.17 7.44 -4.96
CA LEU A 53 -26.08 6.14 -4.26
C LEU A 53 -25.50 6.29 -2.85
N ILE A 54 -24.61 7.27 -2.65
CA ILE A 54 -24.00 7.56 -1.34
C ILE A 54 -24.65 8.79 -0.73
N LYS A 55 -25.37 8.60 0.39
CA LYS A 55 -26.04 9.67 1.15
C LYS A 55 -26.02 9.40 2.66
N GLY A 56 -26.29 10.43 3.46
CA GLY A 56 -26.54 10.31 4.91
C GLY A 56 -25.43 9.57 5.67
N ALA A 57 -25.81 8.56 6.45
CA ALA A 57 -24.88 7.79 7.28
C ALA A 57 -23.79 7.06 6.47
N THR A 58 -24.06 6.68 5.22
CA THR A 58 -23.07 6.04 4.33
C THR A 58 -22.00 7.04 3.91
N ALA A 59 -22.37 8.28 3.60
CA ALA A 59 -21.41 9.33 3.25
C ALA A 59 -20.43 9.60 4.42
N ALA A 60 -20.94 9.66 5.66
CA ALA A 60 -20.09 9.83 6.84
C ALA A 60 -19.13 8.64 7.07
N LYS A 61 -19.56 7.41 6.77
CA LYS A 61 -18.69 6.22 6.82
C LYS A 61 -17.60 6.28 5.77
N ILE A 62 -17.96 6.64 4.54
CA ILE A 62 -17.02 6.79 3.42
C ILE A 62 -15.98 7.86 3.73
N ALA A 63 -16.36 9.02 4.27
CA ALA A 63 -15.41 10.06 4.66
C ALA A 63 -14.36 9.56 5.69
N LYS A 64 -14.78 8.72 6.65
CA LYS A 64 -13.84 8.11 7.62
C LYS A 64 -12.89 7.11 6.96
N LEU A 65 -13.40 6.27 6.06
CA LEU A 65 -12.59 5.30 5.34
C LEU A 65 -11.61 5.97 4.37
N ASP A 66 -12.06 7.04 3.72
CA ASP A 66 -11.26 7.88 2.85
C ASP A 66 -10.07 8.49 3.59
N GLN A 67 -10.33 9.13 4.73
CA GLN A 67 -9.27 9.67 5.58
C GLN A 67 -8.28 8.58 6.02
N ARG A 68 -8.77 7.39 6.36
CA ARG A 68 -7.93 6.25 6.73
C ARG A 68 -7.05 5.79 5.56
N ALA A 69 -7.62 5.66 4.36
CA ALA A 69 -6.88 5.27 3.16
C ALA A 69 -5.83 6.32 2.79
N PHE A 70 -6.18 7.61 2.83
CA PHE A 70 -5.25 8.71 2.61
C PHE A 70 -4.09 8.71 3.61
N THR A 71 -4.41 8.50 4.90
CA THR A 71 -3.40 8.41 5.96
C THR A 71 -2.46 7.23 5.75
N ALA A 72 -2.99 6.05 5.37
CA ALA A 72 -2.19 4.87 5.09
C ALA A 72 -1.25 5.07 3.90
N LEU A 73 -1.71 5.74 2.84
CA LEU A 73 -0.83 6.16 1.74
C LEU A 73 0.26 7.12 2.19
N GLY A 74 -0.04 8.04 3.12
CA GLY A 74 0.97 8.89 3.74
C GLY A 74 2.09 8.10 4.40
N VAL A 75 1.78 6.94 5.00
CA VAL A 75 2.79 6.04 5.58
C VAL A 75 3.62 5.36 4.49
N VAL A 76 2.99 4.89 3.40
CA VAL A 76 3.70 4.31 2.24
C VAL A 76 4.70 5.31 1.66
N ARG A 77 4.27 6.56 1.42
CA ARG A 77 5.14 7.63 0.90
C ARG A 77 6.35 7.87 1.80
N LYS A 78 6.13 7.95 3.11
CA LYS A 78 7.20 8.17 4.09
C LYS A 78 8.16 6.98 4.14
N ALA A 79 7.65 5.75 4.12
CA ALA A 79 8.47 4.55 4.13
C ALA A 79 9.31 4.38 2.86
N TYR A 80 8.74 4.73 1.69
CA TYR A 80 9.47 4.77 0.43
C TYR A 80 10.55 5.86 0.43
N ALA A 81 10.20 7.09 0.83
CA ALA A 81 11.14 8.21 0.91
C ALA A 81 12.30 7.97 1.91
N ALA A 82 12.08 7.11 2.90
CA ALA A 82 13.10 6.65 3.85
C ALA A 82 13.99 5.51 3.29
N GLY A 83 13.96 5.24 1.98
CA GLY A 83 14.77 4.21 1.32
C GLY A 83 14.22 2.80 1.53
N ASN A 84 12.90 2.62 1.39
CA ASN A 84 12.21 1.34 1.58
C ASN A 84 12.49 0.72 2.95
N ALA A 85 12.23 1.50 3.99
CA ALA A 85 12.35 1.04 5.38
C ALA A 85 11.65 -0.31 5.58
N THR A 86 12.06 -1.12 6.56
CA THR A 86 11.47 -2.45 6.84
C THR A 86 9.95 -2.44 6.98
N SER A 87 9.36 -1.29 7.35
CA SER A 87 7.92 -1.07 7.42
C SER A 87 7.22 -0.83 6.07
N TYR A 88 7.93 -0.83 4.95
CA TYR A 88 7.37 -0.50 3.64
C TYR A 88 6.33 -1.53 3.19
N ALA A 89 6.67 -2.82 3.28
CA ALA A 89 5.76 -3.90 2.93
C ALA A 89 4.49 -3.89 3.80
N SER A 90 4.62 -3.65 5.11
CA SER A 90 3.47 -3.56 6.02
C SER A 90 2.63 -2.31 5.76
N ALA A 91 3.26 -1.19 5.39
CA ALA A 91 2.55 0.02 4.96
C ALA A 91 1.75 -0.21 3.67
N LEU A 92 2.31 -0.91 2.68
CA LEU A 92 1.60 -1.28 1.45
C LEU A 92 0.40 -2.18 1.74
N VAL A 93 0.54 -3.17 2.62
CA VAL A 93 -0.57 -4.04 3.04
C VAL A 93 -1.67 -3.22 3.71
N ALA A 94 -1.31 -2.32 4.63
CA ALA A 94 -2.25 -1.46 5.33
C ALA A 94 -2.98 -0.50 4.38
N ALA A 95 -2.27 0.10 3.42
CA ALA A 95 -2.86 0.97 2.41
C ALA A 95 -3.84 0.21 1.51
N ARG A 96 -3.45 -0.97 1.02
CA ARG A 96 -4.34 -1.82 0.20
C ARG A 96 -5.61 -2.21 0.95
N ALA A 97 -5.50 -2.59 2.23
CA ALA A 97 -6.66 -2.92 3.05
C ALA A 97 -7.59 -1.72 3.22
N ALA A 98 -7.06 -0.54 3.54
CA ALA A 98 -7.87 0.67 3.69
C ALA A 98 -8.56 1.11 2.39
N ILE A 99 -7.88 0.97 1.24
CA ILE A 99 -8.46 1.25 -0.08
C ILE A 99 -9.57 0.23 -0.41
N SER A 100 -9.36 -1.05 -0.09
CA SER A 100 -10.38 -2.09 -0.25
C SER A 100 -11.63 -1.82 0.59
N ASP A 101 -11.46 -1.39 1.84
CA ASP A 101 -12.56 -1.01 2.72
C ASP A 101 -13.38 0.14 2.11
N LEU A 102 -12.69 1.15 1.54
CA LEU A 102 -13.33 2.29 0.87
C LEU A 102 -14.17 1.85 -0.35
N LEU A 103 -13.61 0.99 -1.21
CA LEU A 103 -14.28 0.44 -2.39
C LEU A 103 -15.47 -0.46 -2.07
N THR A 104 -15.47 -1.13 -0.91
CA THR A 104 -16.57 -2.02 -0.53
C THR A 104 -17.90 -1.25 -0.37
N LEU A 105 -17.85 0.06 -0.08
CA LEU A 105 -19.03 0.90 0.08
C LEU A 105 -19.50 1.56 -1.22
N THR A 106 -18.75 1.48 -2.32
CA THR A 106 -19.14 2.06 -3.62
C THR A 106 -20.01 1.11 -4.47
N GLY A 107 -20.12 -0.18 -4.09
CA GLY A 107 -20.80 -1.23 -4.87
C GLY A 107 -22.05 -1.87 -4.26
N LYS A 108 -22.51 -1.45 -3.07
CA LYS A 108 -23.79 -1.94 -2.51
C LYS A 108 -24.94 -1.09 -3.02
N THR A 109 -25.44 -1.44 -4.20
CA THR A 109 -26.82 -1.13 -4.59
C THR A 109 -27.78 -1.61 -3.50
N GLY A 110 -28.76 -0.77 -3.15
CA GLY A 110 -29.70 -1.00 -2.06
C GLY A 110 -30.33 -2.41 -2.09
N ALA A 111 -30.53 -2.95 -0.89
CA ALA A 111 -31.59 -3.91 -0.64
C ALA A 111 -32.94 -3.20 -0.82
#